data_AF-A0A2J6R4M8-F1
#
_entry.id   AF-A0A2J6R4M8-F1
#
_cell.length_a   1.000
_cell.length_b   1.000
_cell.length_c   1.000
_cell.angle_alpha   90.00
_cell.angle_beta   90.00
_cell.angle_gamma   90.00
#
_symmetry.space_group_name_H-M   'P 1'
#
loop_
_entity.id
_entity.type
_entity.pdbx_description
1 polymer ?
#
loop_
_entity_poly.entity_id
_entity_poly.type
_entity_poly.pdbx_seq_one_letter_code
_entity_poly.pdbx_strand_id
1 'polypeptide(L)'
;MFSFVEKLRMLSVKVISDSKIQLAQPIGGRSPPIVVARETTRWQCNLVDRSESNIDTPSPELLKISSQFSRAVRWMKVAEYISENARISSPSPARQSSFFLSGIFTAAFFAVWVNFPTAMRIFAYQNLSYIGLRLYGGSISRGVQRLPFGLYLKRGVGSMFGGKEAEFGALQLVRQYTSIPVPRPLVLICTQKSSFLITSRIEGECAGIYLDLYSDQEVAAMVDDLRQWVADLREIPKAVNPDFAICNAVGKACLDYRVGGNDDHIGPCVNEEGFNQALRIGKFVHRSDHKIFFTHGDLNPRNVLVKNGRITGIVDWENAGWYPEYWEYTKCHFAIRHGLPRWIGIIEAVFDKENYAEELRIERGLWDFGVF
;
A
#
# COMPACT_ATOMS: atom_id res chain seq x y z
N MET A 1 13.05 -30.35 16.90
CA MET A 1 12.41 -30.93 15.70
C MET A 1 12.24 -29.79 14.72
N PHE A 2 13.22 -29.58 13.84
CA PHE A 2 13.20 -28.48 12.87
C PHE A 2 12.08 -28.70 11.86
N SER A 3 11.22 -27.70 11.64
CA SER A 3 10.11 -27.84 10.69
C SER A 3 10.60 -27.74 9.24
N PHE A 4 9.96 -28.45 8.31
CA PHE A 4 10.22 -28.36 6.86
C PHE A 4 10.19 -26.90 6.35
N VAL A 5 9.40 -26.04 6.99
CA VAL A 5 9.28 -24.60 6.68
C VAL A 5 10.53 -23.81 7.10
N GLU A 6 11.17 -24.14 8.23
CA GLU A 6 12.43 -23.52 8.64
C GLU A 6 13.59 -23.94 7.75
N LYS A 7 13.57 -25.17 7.26
CA LYS A 7 14.56 -25.67 6.31
C LYS A 7 14.50 -24.92 4.98
N LEU A 8 13.29 -24.68 4.46
CA LEU A 8 13.10 -23.88 3.23
C LEU A 8 13.67 -22.45 3.33
N ARG A 9 13.73 -21.87 4.54
CA ARG A 9 14.33 -20.54 4.78
C ARG A 9 15.86 -20.54 4.77
N MET A 10 16.51 -21.69 4.97
CA MET A 10 17.97 -21.84 4.95
C MET A 10 18.52 -22.31 3.59
N LEU A 11 17.63 -22.67 2.66
CA LEU A 11 18.01 -22.98 1.28
C LEU A 11 18.26 -21.68 0.52
N SER A 12 19.50 -21.45 0.11
CA SER A 12 19.82 -20.35 -0.80
C SER A 12 19.43 -20.75 -2.23
N VAL A 13 18.37 -20.15 -2.77
CA VAL A 13 18.01 -20.29 -4.19
C VAL A 13 18.79 -19.25 -4.99
N LYS A 14 19.76 -19.70 -5.81
CA LYS A 14 20.42 -18.81 -6.78
C LYS A 14 19.54 -18.69 -8.01
N VAL A 15 18.55 -17.80 -7.96
CA VAL A 15 17.72 -17.46 -9.13
C VAL A 15 18.56 -16.59 -10.06
N ILE A 16 18.85 -17.05 -11.28
CA ILE A 16 19.37 -16.20 -12.35
C ILE A 16 18.17 -15.49 -13.00
N SER A 17 17.56 -14.56 -12.27
CA SER A 17 16.60 -13.55 -12.75
C SER A 17 16.20 -12.62 -11.61
N ASP A 18 16.06 -11.33 -11.91
CA ASP A 18 15.83 -10.22 -10.96
C ASP A 18 14.43 -10.16 -10.30
N SER A 19 13.66 -11.24 -10.26
CA SER A 19 12.33 -11.24 -9.66
C SER A 19 12.34 -11.77 -8.21
N LYS A 20 12.24 -10.85 -7.23
CA LYS A 20 11.96 -11.19 -5.83
C LYS A 20 10.51 -11.69 -5.69
N ILE A 21 10.34 -12.97 -5.32
CA ILE A 21 9.03 -13.52 -4.92
C ILE A 21 8.74 -13.06 -3.48
N GLN A 22 7.76 -12.16 -3.30
CA GLN A 22 7.20 -11.85 -1.99
C GLN A 22 5.91 -12.65 -1.77
N LEU A 23 5.90 -13.49 -0.74
CA LEU A 23 4.68 -14.10 -0.21
C LEU A 23 3.96 -13.04 0.63
N ALA A 24 2.86 -12.48 0.11
CA ALA A 24 2.01 -11.57 0.87
C ALA A 24 1.11 -12.37 1.83
N GLN A 25 1.20 -12.12 3.14
CA GLN A 25 0.13 -12.44 4.07
C GLN A 25 -0.67 -11.16 4.34
N PRO A 26 -2.01 -11.15 4.14
CA PRO A 26 -2.83 -9.99 4.45
C PRO A 26 -2.76 -9.63 5.94
N ILE A 27 -3.12 -8.39 6.26
CA ILE A 27 -3.24 -7.91 7.64
C ILE A 27 -4.39 -8.67 8.33
N GLY A 28 -4.05 -9.74 9.06
CA GLY A 28 -4.96 -10.45 9.97
C GLY A 28 -5.92 -11.45 9.33
N GLY A 29 -5.56 -12.09 8.19
CA GLY A 29 -6.39 -13.08 7.50
C GLY A 29 -5.73 -14.45 7.33
N ARG A 30 -6.55 -15.52 7.34
CA ARG A 30 -6.19 -16.88 6.88
C ARG A 30 -6.47 -16.98 5.38
N SER A 31 -5.56 -16.55 4.53
CA SER A 31 -5.70 -16.73 3.07
C SER A 31 -4.42 -17.31 2.47
N PRO A 32 -4.53 -18.14 1.41
CA PRO A 32 -3.40 -18.87 0.87
C PRO A 32 -2.39 -17.92 0.18
N PRO A 33 -1.09 -18.27 0.20
CA PRO A 33 -0.07 -17.47 -0.47
C PRO A 33 -0.28 -17.44 -1.98
N ILE A 34 -0.20 -16.25 -2.58
CA ILE A 34 -0.28 -16.04 -4.03
C ILE A 34 1.13 -15.79 -4.57
N VAL A 35 1.52 -16.55 -5.59
CA VAL A 35 2.80 -16.41 -6.29
C VAL A 35 2.59 -15.53 -7.52
N VAL A 36 3.28 -14.38 -7.55
CA VAL A 36 3.34 -13.50 -8.71
C VAL A 36 4.71 -13.69 -9.35
N ALA A 37 4.76 -14.39 -10.48
CA ALA A 37 5.91 -14.35 -11.39
C ALA A 37 5.37 -14.27 -12.81
N ARG A 38 5.79 -13.23 -13.54
CA ARG A 38 5.24 -12.86 -14.85
C ARG A 38 6.20 -13.11 -16.00
N GLU A 39 7.38 -13.65 -15.72
CA GLU A 39 8.36 -14.02 -16.73
C GLU A 39 8.61 -15.52 -16.69
N THR A 40 8.77 -16.13 -17.86
CA THR A 40 9.47 -17.41 -18.01
C THR A 40 10.93 -17.19 -17.65
N THR A 41 11.20 -17.08 -16.35
CA THR A 41 12.56 -17.07 -15.81
C THR A 41 13.24 -18.35 -16.26
N ARG A 42 14.40 -18.26 -16.94
CA ARG A 42 15.31 -19.41 -17.10
C ARG A 42 15.86 -19.75 -15.72
N TRP A 43 15.03 -20.46 -14.96
CA TRP A 43 15.34 -20.86 -13.60
C TRP A 43 16.29 -22.07 -13.63
N GLN A 44 17.50 -21.88 -13.09
CA GLN A 44 18.38 -22.96 -12.69
C GLN A 44 18.34 -23.06 -11.18
N CYS A 45 17.85 -24.19 -10.67
CA CYS A 45 17.70 -24.42 -9.24
C CYS A 45 18.95 -25.07 -8.68
N ASN A 46 19.83 -24.25 -8.12
CA ASN A 46 20.93 -24.73 -7.30
C ASN A 46 20.51 -24.58 -5.84
N LEU A 47 20.00 -25.66 -5.25
CA LEU A 47 19.73 -25.74 -3.81
C LEU A 47 21.02 -26.15 -3.10
N VAL A 48 21.54 -25.27 -2.26
CA VAL A 48 22.65 -25.59 -1.37
C VAL A 48 22.07 -25.72 0.03
N ASP A 49 22.10 -26.93 0.59
CA ASP A 49 21.75 -27.15 1.99
C ASP A 49 22.87 -26.59 2.87
N ARG A 50 22.54 -25.60 3.70
CA ARG A 50 23.47 -25.04 4.71
C ARG A 50 23.07 -25.43 6.12
N SER A 51 22.15 -26.38 6.27
CA SER A 51 21.67 -26.85 7.56
C SER A 51 22.33 -28.17 7.97
N GLU A 52 22.61 -28.35 9.26
CA GLU A 52 23.02 -29.64 9.84
C GLU A 52 21.81 -30.56 10.12
N SER A 53 20.70 -30.37 9.38
CA SER A 53 19.40 -30.94 9.75
C SER A 53 19.17 -32.39 9.33
N ASN A 54 20.06 -32.99 8.52
CA ASN A 54 19.93 -34.34 7.93
C ASN A 54 18.59 -34.64 7.21
N ILE A 55 17.75 -33.64 7.00
CA ILE A 55 16.53 -33.76 6.20
C ILE A 55 16.96 -33.77 4.72
N ASP A 56 16.21 -34.37 3.81
CA ASP A 56 16.51 -34.27 2.38
C ASP A 56 16.22 -32.87 1.82
N THR A 57 16.92 -32.48 0.76
CA THR A 57 16.57 -31.26 0.01
C THR A 57 15.51 -31.57 -1.04
N PRO A 58 14.59 -30.63 -1.34
CA PRO A 58 13.63 -30.81 -2.43
C PRO A 58 14.35 -31.03 -3.76
N SER A 59 13.87 -31.95 -4.62
CA SER A 59 14.45 -32.13 -5.95
C SER A 59 14.30 -30.85 -6.80
N PRO A 60 15.40 -30.30 -7.32
CA PRO A 60 15.39 -29.21 -8.30
C PRO A 60 14.48 -29.49 -9.51
N GLU A 61 14.48 -30.72 -10.01
CA GLU A 61 13.70 -31.18 -11.15
C GLU A 61 12.20 -31.18 -10.84
N LEU A 62 11.81 -31.69 -9.67
CA LEU A 62 10.41 -31.67 -9.23
C LEU A 62 9.89 -30.25 -9.01
N LEU A 63 10.70 -29.35 -8.45
CA LEU A 63 10.35 -27.93 -8.35
C LEU A 63 10.24 -27.27 -9.73
N LYS A 64 11.11 -27.64 -10.69
CA LYS A 64 11.03 -27.15 -12.07
C LYS A 64 9.73 -27.60 -12.73
N ILE A 65 9.38 -28.88 -12.61
CA ILE A 65 8.12 -29.43 -13.12
C ILE A 65 6.94 -28.71 -12.44
N SER A 66 6.96 -28.57 -11.11
CA SER A 66 5.92 -27.86 -10.36
C SER A 66 5.75 -26.40 -10.81
N SER A 67 6.86 -25.70 -11.11
CA SER A 67 6.83 -24.32 -11.62
C SER A 67 6.07 -24.21 -12.96
N GLN A 68 6.15 -25.23 -13.82
CA GLN A 68 5.43 -25.26 -15.10
C GLN A 68 3.91 -25.36 -14.91
N PHE A 69 3.47 -26.06 -13.86
CA PHE A 69 2.05 -26.19 -13.51
C PHE A 69 1.54 -25.08 -12.58
N SER A 70 2.43 -24.27 -12.00
CA SER A 70 2.07 -23.26 -10.99
C SER A 70 0.93 -22.34 -11.43
N ARG A 71 0.94 -21.90 -12.69
CA ARG A 71 -0.11 -21.04 -13.26
C ARG A 71 -1.44 -21.77 -13.40
N ALA A 72 -1.44 -23.01 -13.88
CA ALA A 72 -2.65 -23.81 -14.02
C ALA A 72 -3.25 -24.14 -12.64
N VAL A 73 -2.42 -24.57 -11.68
CA VAL A 73 -2.83 -24.83 -10.29
C VAL A 73 -3.41 -23.57 -9.64
N ARG A 74 -2.80 -22.39 -9.88
CA ARG A 74 -3.33 -21.12 -9.41
C ARG A 74 -4.75 -20.89 -9.92
N TRP A 75 -4.98 -21.03 -11.23
CA TRP A 75 -6.30 -20.79 -11.82
C TRP A 75 -7.34 -21.82 -11.38
N MET A 76 -6.95 -23.08 -11.17
CA MET A 76 -7.86 -24.09 -10.59
C MET A 76 -8.29 -23.69 -9.17
N LYS A 77 -7.35 -23.27 -8.31
CA LYS A 77 -7.68 -22.80 -6.95
C LYS A 77 -8.56 -21.55 -6.95
N VAL A 78 -8.32 -20.62 -7.88
CA VAL A 78 -9.17 -19.43 -8.08
C VAL A 78 -10.60 -19.86 -8.45
N ALA A 79 -10.76 -20.78 -9.40
CA ALA A 79 -12.07 -21.28 -9.82
C ALA A 79 -12.81 -22.04 -8.71
N GLU A 80 -12.10 -22.89 -7.95
CA GLU A 80 -12.64 -23.56 -6.76
C GLU A 80 -13.14 -22.55 -5.73
N TYR A 81 -12.32 -21.55 -5.40
CA TYR A 81 -12.70 -20.51 -4.44
C TYR A 81 -13.93 -19.71 -4.89
N ILE A 82 -14.01 -19.34 -6.17
CA ILE A 82 -15.18 -18.64 -6.73
C ILE A 82 -16.42 -19.52 -6.63
N SER A 83 -16.32 -20.80 -7.00
CA SER A 83 -17.43 -21.77 -6.94
C SER A 83 -17.93 -22.01 -5.51
N GLU A 84 -17.02 -22.15 -4.55
CA GLU A 84 -17.36 -22.31 -3.13
C GLU A 84 -18.07 -21.07 -2.57
N ASN A 85 -17.57 -19.87 -2.84
CA ASN A 85 -18.17 -18.64 -2.34
C ASN A 85 -19.48 -18.27 -3.05
N ALA A 86 -19.64 -18.62 -4.33
CA ALA A 86 -20.91 -18.49 -5.04
C ALA A 86 -22.01 -19.34 -4.38
N ARG A 87 -21.66 -20.52 -3.84
CA ARG A 87 -22.60 -21.40 -3.11
C ARG A 87 -22.93 -20.90 -1.69
N ILE A 88 -22.02 -20.14 -1.06
CA ILE A 88 -22.20 -19.59 0.29
C ILE A 88 -22.97 -18.26 0.27
N SER A 89 -23.18 -17.65 -0.90
CA SER A 89 -23.88 -16.38 -1.11
C SER A 89 -25.41 -16.46 -0.92
N SER A 90 -25.88 -17.17 0.12
CA SER A 90 -27.16 -16.91 0.77
C SER A 90 -26.93 -15.85 1.86
N PRO A 91 -27.75 -14.78 1.94
CA PRO A 91 -27.53 -13.67 2.87
C PRO A 91 -27.84 -14.13 4.29
N SER A 92 -26.86 -14.74 4.96
CA SER A 92 -26.93 -14.99 6.39
C SER A 92 -26.28 -13.81 7.11
N PRO A 93 -26.96 -13.16 8.06
CA PRO A 93 -26.41 -12.03 8.79
C PRO A 93 -25.36 -12.59 9.76
N ALA A 94 -24.12 -12.73 9.27
CA ALA A 94 -22.99 -13.02 10.12
C ALA A 94 -22.78 -11.79 11.02
N ARG A 95 -23.43 -11.85 12.19
CA ARG A 95 -23.28 -10.95 13.32
C ARG A 95 -21.87 -11.11 13.87
N GLN A 96 -20.87 -10.57 13.16
CA GLN A 96 -19.61 -10.23 13.81
C GLN A 96 -19.91 -9.01 14.66
N SER A 97 -20.06 -9.23 15.96
CA SER A 97 -20.10 -8.15 16.95
C SER A 97 -18.73 -7.49 17.00
N SER A 98 -18.44 -6.64 16.01
CA SER A 98 -17.47 -5.60 16.19
C SER A 98 -18.07 -4.68 17.24
N PHE A 99 -17.50 -4.65 18.44
CA PHE A 99 -17.70 -3.55 19.37
C PHE A 99 -17.08 -2.29 18.71
N PHE A 100 -17.72 -1.78 17.66
CA PHE A 100 -17.55 -0.41 17.25
C PHE A 100 -18.23 0.41 18.33
N LEU A 101 -17.43 0.93 19.26
CA LEU A 101 -17.86 2.10 20.03
C LEU A 101 -18.35 3.12 19.00
N SER A 102 -19.56 3.65 19.20
CA SER A 102 -20.13 4.64 18.28
C SER A 102 -19.12 5.77 18.08
N GLY A 103 -19.05 6.34 16.86
CA GLY A 103 -18.05 7.35 16.52
C GLY A 103 -18.02 8.55 17.48
N ILE A 104 -19.15 8.84 18.15
CA ILE A 104 -19.29 9.88 19.18
C ILE A 104 -18.53 9.50 20.46
N PHE A 105 -18.71 8.28 20.98
CA PHE A 105 -17.99 7.82 22.18
C PHE A 105 -16.49 7.74 21.94
N THR A 106 -16.08 7.30 20.75
CA THR A 106 -14.67 7.29 20.36
C THR A 106 -14.10 8.72 20.30
N ALA A 107 -14.81 9.67 19.68
CA ALA A 107 -14.34 11.06 19.62
C ALA A 107 -14.24 11.71 21.01
N ALA A 108 -15.26 11.53 21.87
CA ALA A 108 -15.24 12.05 23.23
C ALA A 108 -14.13 11.44 24.09
N PHE A 109 -13.92 10.12 23.98
CA PHE A 109 -12.80 9.45 24.64
C PHE A 109 -11.46 10.05 24.20
N PHE A 110 -11.22 10.17 22.89
CA PHE A 110 -9.96 10.69 22.37
C PHE A 110 -9.76 12.18 22.71
N ALA A 111 -10.84 12.98 22.77
CA ALA A 111 -10.79 14.38 23.19
C ALA A 111 -10.28 14.52 24.63
N VAL A 112 -10.68 13.63 25.53
CA VAL A 112 -10.17 13.58 26.91
C VAL A 112 -8.76 12.96 26.94
N TRP A 113 -8.57 11.83 26.24
CA TRP A 113 -7.34 11.05 26.24
C TRP A 113 -6.11 11.83 25.78
N VAL A 114 -6.24 12.73 24.80
CA VAL A 114 -5.12 13.54 24.31
C VAL A 114 -4.51 14.44 25.39
N ASN A 115 -5.27 14.81 26.44
CA ASN A 115 -4.77 15.60 27.56
C ASN A 115 -3.89 14.82 28.55
N PHE A 116 -3.84 13.48 28.44
CA PHE A 116 -2.98 12.67 29.31
C PHE A 116 -1.49 12.82 28.91
N PRO A 117 -0.56 12.70 29.87
CA PRO A 117 0.87 12.79 29.60
C PRO A 117 1.32 11.88 28.45
N THR A 118 2.16 12.41 27.57
CA THR A 118 2.63 11.69 26.36
C THR A 118 3.27 10.33 26.71
N ALA A 119 4.03 10.24 27.81
CA ALA A 119 4.61 8.98 28.26
C ALA A 119 3.56 7.90 28.57
N MET A 120 2.46 8.28 29.23
CA MET A 120 1.35 7.36 29.52
C MET A 120 0.66 6.90 28.24
N ARG A 121 0.43 7.82 27.29
CA ARG A 121 -0.19 7.48 26.00
C ARG A 121 0.68 6.51 25.20
N ILE A 122 1.99 6.78 25.09
CA ILE A 122 2.94 5.89 24.42
C ILE A 122 2.94 4.50 25.08
N PHE A 123 3.03 4.44 26.41
CA PHE A 123 2.99 3.18 27.15
C PHE A 123 1.71 2.39 26.85
N ALA A 124 0.54 3.05 26.85
CA ALA A 124 -0.72 2.40 26.52
C ALA A 124 -0.74 1.83 25.09
N TYR A 125 -0.29 2.60 24.09
CA TYR A 125 -0.22 2.13 22.70
C TYR A 125 0.80 0.99 22.50
N GLN A 126 1.87 0.97 23.28
CA GLN A 126 2.82 -0.13 23.29
C GLN A 126 2.20 -1.43 23.79
N ASN A 127 1.47 -1.37 24.91
CA ASN A 127 0.75 -2.52 25.45
C ASN A 127 -0.37 -2.99 24.51
N LEU A 128 -1.16 -2.07 23.95
CA LEU A 128 -2.19 -2.41 22.96
C LEU A 128 -1.59 -3.06 21.71
N SER A 129 -0.40 -2.63 21.28
CA SER A 129 0.31 -3.25 20.15
C SER A 129 0.71 -4.68 20.44
N TYR A 130 1.15 -4.98 21.67
CA TYR A 130 1.46 -6.34 22.09
C TYR A 130 0.22 -7.23 22.11
N ILE A 131 -0.89 -6.71 22.64
CA ILE A 131 -2.20 -7.39 22.62
C ILE A 131 -2.64 -7.61 21.17
N GLY A 132 -2.54 -6.58 20.32
CA GLY A 132 -2.87 -6.64 18.90
C GLY A 132 -2.08 -7.70 18.15
N LEU A 133 -0.77 -7.82 18.42
CA LEU A 133 0.08 -8.86 17.85
C LEU A 133 -0.41 -10.27 18.22
N ARG A 134 -0.84 -10.47 19.47
CA ARG A 134 -1.39 -11.77 19.92
C ARG A 134 -2.76 -12.08 19.32
N LEU A 135 -3.63 -11.07 19.18
CA LEU A 135 -5.00 -11.26 18.69
C LEU A 135 -5.07 -11.39 17.16
N TYR A 136 -4.24 -10.65 16.44
CA TYR A 136 -4.38 -10.46 15.00
C TYR A 136 -3.13 -10.88 14.21
N GLY A 137 -2.04 -11.25 14.87
CA GLY A 137 -0.75 -11.49 14.23
C GLY A 137 -0.01 -10.21 13.85
N GLY A 138 1.16 -10.39 13.24
CA GLY A 138 1.98 -9.29 12.72
C GLY A 138 1.44 -8.77 11.40
N SER A 139 1.71 -7.51 11.08
CA SER A 139 1.45 -6.97 9.75
C SER A 139 2.68 -7.14 8.84
N ILE A 140 2.48 -6.92 7.53
CA ILE A 140 3.56 -6.94 6.54
C ILE A 140 4.62 -5.87 6.84
N SER A 141 4.21 -4.71 7.37
CA SER A 141 5.11 -3.63 7.75
C SER A 141 5.44 -3.71 9.24
N ARG A 142 6.74 -3.75 9.57
CA ARG A 142 7.22 -3.78 10.96
C ARG A 142 6.75 -2.57 11.80
N GLY A 143 6.37 -1.46 11.14
CA GLY A 143 5.87 -0.26 11.79
C GLY A 143 4.35 -0.24 11.99
N VAL A 144 3.59 -1.18 11.42
CA VAL A 144 2.11 -1.14 11.44
C VAL A 144 1.56 -2.30 12.26
N GLN A 145 0.63 -2.02 13.16
CA GLN A 145 -0.03 -3.04 13.98
C GLN A 145 -1.52 -2.73 14.15
N ARG A 146 -2.37 -3.74 13.88
CA ARG A 146 -3.79 -3.69 14.25
C ARG A 146 -3.91 -3.79 15.77
N LEU A 147 -4.68 -2.90 16.35
CA LEU A 147 -4.96 -2.83 17.78
C LEU A 147 -6.40 -3.27 18.07
N PRO A 148 -6.72 -3.61 19.33
CA PRO A 148 -8.10 -3.75 19.78
C PRO A 148 -8.95 -2.49 19.50
N PHE A 149 -10.27 -2.61 19.60
CA PHE A 149 -11.23 -1.50 19.43
C PHE A 149 -11.28 -0.89 18.02
N GLY A 150 -10.86 -1.63 17.01
CA GLY A 150 -10.88 -1.16 15.62
C GLY A 150 -9.88 -0.03 15.39
N LEU A 151 -8.72 -0.07 16.05
CA LEU A 151 -7.66 0.92 15.91
C LEU A 151 -6.47 0.34 15.13
N TYR A 152 -5.72 1.23 14.49
CA TYR A 152 -4.41 0.92 13.90
C TYR A 152 -3.35 1.83 14.50
N LEU A 153 -2.17 1.27 14.68
CA LEU A 153 -0.98 1.98 15.08
C LEU A 153 0.04 1.90 13.95
N LYS A 154 0.53 3.06 13.52
CA LYS A 154 1.72 3.20 12.66
C LYS A 154 2.84 3.86 13.46
N ARG A 155 4.03 3.26 13.45
CA ARG A 155 5.24 3.72 14.13
C ARG A 155 6.34 4.03 13.13
N GLY A 156 6.94 5.21 13.27
CA GLY A 156 8.20 5.57 12.65
C GLY A 156 9.33 5.60 13.68
N VAL A 157 10.55 5.28 13.24
CA VAL A 157 11.78 5.37 14.05
C VAL A 157 12.76 6.32 13.34
N GLY A 158 13.46 7.17 14.10
CA GLY A 158 14.51 8.03 13.55
C GLY A 158 13.99 9.05 12.52
N SER A 159 14.83 9.38 11.52
CA SER A 159 14.65 10.44 10.51
C SER A 159 13.38 10.36 9.64
N MET A 160 12.56 9.31 9.77
CA MET A 160 11.21 9.23 9.18
C MET A 160 10.18 10.19 9.84
N PHE A 161 10.63 11.28 10.44
CA PHE A 161 9.81 12.20 11.24
C PHE A 161 8.70 12.87 10.42
N GLY A 162 8.90 13.09 9.11
CA GLY A 162 7.95 13.80 8.25
C GLY A 162 6.75 12.97 7.79
N GLY A 163 6.92 11.67 7.50
CA GLY A 163 5.89 10.86 6.85
C GLY A 163 4.59 10.74 7.65
N LYS A 164 4.67 10.64 8.98
CA LYS A 164 3.47 10.48 9.83
C LYS A 164 2.72 11.79 10.09
N GLU A 165 3.42 12.92 10.07
CA GLU A 165 2.80 14.24 10.10
C GLU A 165 2.08 14.53 8.77
N ALA A 166 2.74 14.23 7.64
CA ALA A 166 2.15 14.31 6.31
C ALA A 166 0.90 13.42 6.19
N GLU A 167 1.00 12.15 6.62
CA GLU A 167 -0.14 11.23 6.61
C GLU A 167 -1.31 11.74 7.48
N PHE A 168 -1.04 12.27 8.67
CA PHE A 168 -2.07 12.84 9.53
C PHE A 168 -2.77 14.03 8.87
N GLY A 169 -2.01 14.96 8.28
CA GLY A 169 -2.56 16.12 7.56
C GLY A 169 -3.35 15.72 6.32
N ALA A 170 -2.87 14.75 5.54
CA ALA A 170 -3.56 14.23 4.37
C ALA A 170 -4.93 13.65 4.74
N LEU A 171 -4.96 12.81 5.78
CA LEU A 171 -6.21 12.24 6.28
C LEU A 171 -7.19 13.31 6.77
N GLN A 172 -6.71 14.42 7.36
CA GLN A 172 -7.58 15.53 7.74
C GLN A 172 -8.17 16.24 6.53
N LEU A 173 -7.35 16.59 5.54
CA LEU A 173 -7.78 17.27 4.31
C LEU A 173 -8.82 16.45 3.54
N VAL A 174 -8.52 15.17 3.29
CA VAL A 174 -9.43 14.30 2.52
C VAL A 174 -10.77 14.17 3.22
N ARG A 175 -10.78 14.02 4.56
CA ARG A 175 -12.03 13.95 5.33
C ARG A 175 -12.79 15.27 5.41
N GLN A 176 -12.11 16.40 5.24
CA GLN A 176 -12.72 17.72 5.27
C GLN A 176 -13.41 18.04 3.94
N TYR A 177 -12.78 17.69 2.83
CA TYR A 177 -13.21 18.13 1.50
C TYR A 177 -13.88 17.06 0.64
N THR A 178 -13.80 15.78 1.03
CA THR A 178 -14.33 14.68 0.22
C THR A 178 -15.16 13.70 1.07
N SER A 179 -15.91 12.84 0.38
CA SER A 179 -16.58 11.69 0.99
C SER A 179 -15.77 10.39 0.90
N ILE A 180 -14.51 10.46 0.47
CA ILE A 180 -13.65 9.29 0.30
C ILE A 180 -13.47 8.61 1.68
N PRO A 181 -13.75 7.31 1.79
CA PRO A 181 -13.55 6.59 3.04
C PRO A 181 -12.05 6.46 3.34
N VAL A 182 -11.56 7.26 4.29
CA VAL A 182 -10.17 7.21 4.77
C VAL A 182 -10.11 7.05 6.30
N PRO A 183 -9.02 6.45 6.84
CA PRO A 183 -8.87 6.26 8.27
C PRO A 183 -9.06 7.58 9.01
N ARG A 184 -9.78 7.57 10.14
CA ARG A 184 -9.87 8.77 10.97
C ARG A 184 -8.52 8.95 11.69
N PRO A 185 -7.81 10.06 11.51
CA PRO A 185 -6.60 10.34 12.25
C PRO A 185 -6.98 10.76 13.67
N LEU A 186 -6.67 9.92 14.67
CA LEU A 186 -7.12 10.12 16.06
C LEU A 186 -6.06 10.78 16.92
N VAL A 187 -4.82 10.32 16.80
CA VAL A 187 -3.70 10.84 17.59
C VAL A 187 -2.41 10.79 16.76
N LEU A 188 -1.67 11.89 16.77
CA LEU A 188 -0.28 11.96 16.33
C LEU A 188 0.60 12.32 17.53
N ILE A 189 1.67 11.56 17.75
CA ILE A 189 2.72 11.86 18.72
C ILE A 189 4.06 11.83 17.99
N CYS A 190 4.74 12.96 17.97
CA CYS A 190 6.10 13.08 17.44
C CYS A 190 7.07 13.33 18.59
N THR A 191 8.10 12.49 18.70
CA THR A 191 9.22 12.65 19.64
C THR A 191 10.52 12.72 18.85
N GLN A 192 11.64 13.11 19.48
CA GLN A 192 12.95 13.12 18.83
C GLN A 192 13.45 11.75 18.33
N LYS A 193 12.81 10.63 18.71
CA LYS A 193 13.26 9.27 18.36
C LYS A 193 12.22 8.45 17.61
N SER A 194 10.95 8.83 17.71
CA SER A 194 9.84 8.03 17.21
C SER A 194 8.59 8.85 16.95
N SER A 195 7.79 8.39 15.99
CA SER A 195 6.46 8.91 15.70
C SER A 195 5.42 7.81 15.88
N PHE A 196 4.25 8.17 16.41
CA PHE A 196 3.11 7.28 16.57
C PHE A 196 1.90 7.94 15.95
N LEU A 197 1.28 7.26 14.99
CA LEU A 197 0.02 7.65 14.38
C LEU A 197 -1.03 6.59 14.72
N ILE A 198 -2.10 7.02 15.39
CA ILE A 198 -3.26 6.19 15.72
C ILE A 198 -4.40 6.57 14.81
N THR A 199 -4.96 5.57 14.12
CA THR A 199 -6.10 5.76 13.22
C THR A 199 -7.22 4.77 13.49
N SER A 200 -8.43 5.08 13.00
CA SER A 200 -9.51 4.09 12.96
C SER A 200 -9.26 3.06 11.85
N ARG A 201 -9.69 1.81 12.08
CA ARG A 201 -9.75 0.78 11.05
C ARG A 201 -10.82 1.11 10.02
N ILE A 202 -10.51 0.84 8.76
CA ILE A 202 -11.49 0.67 7.69
C ILE A 202 -11.73 -0.82 7.47
N GLU A 203 -12.99 -1.19 7.24
CA GLU A 203 -13.32 -2.56 6.85
C GLU A 203 -13.00 -2.82 5.39
N GLY A 204 -12.47 -3.99 5.08
CA GLY A 204 -12.16 -4.41 3.71
C GLY A 204 -10.85 -5.17 3.68
N GLU A 205 -10.59 -5.78 2.53
CA GLU A 205 -9.37 -6.51 2.21
C GLU A 205 -8.60 -5.76 1.13
N CYS A 206 -7.27 -5.89 1.09
CA CYS A 206 -6.47 -5.23 0.06
C CYS A 206 -6.79 -5.78 -1.33
N ALA A 207 -7.13 -4.92 -2.29
CA ALA A 207 -7.54 -5.29 -3.65
C ALA A 207 -6.50 -6.17 -4.35
N GLY A 208 -5.20 -5.94 -4.12
CA GLY A 208 -4.12 -6.65 -4.80
C GLY A 208 -4.08 -8.16 -4.55
N ILE A 209 -4.63 -8.60 -3.43
CA ILE A 209 -4.70 -10.03 -3.08
C ILE A 209 -5.87 -10.71 -3.80
N TYR A 210 -6.98 -9.98 -3.98
CA TYR A 210 -8.24 -10.53 -4.45
C TYR A 210 -8.59 -10.13 -5.88
N LEU A 211 -7.72 -9.37 -6.56
CA LEU A 211 -8.04 -8.76 -7.85
C LEU A 211 -8.44 -9.78 -8.91
N ASP A 212 -7.80 -10.95 -8.93
CA ASP A 212 -8.12 -12.03 -9.88
C ASP A 212 -9.36 -12.85 -9.49
N LEU A 213 -9.93 -12.61 -8.32
CA LEU A 213 -11.15 -13.27 -7.83
C LEU A 213 -12.41 -12.48 -8.16
N TYR A 214 -12.29 -11.18 -8.44
CA TYR A 214 -13.43 -10.35 -8.82
C TYR A 214 -13.86 -10.59 -10.27
N SER A 215 -15.16 -10.49 -10.51
CA SER A 215 -15.74 -10.47 -11.87
C SER A 215 -15.41 -9.16 -12.59
N ASP A 216 -15.57 -9.14 -13.92
CA ASP A 216 -15.34 -7.93 -14.71
C ASP A 216 -16.34 -6.81 -14.36
N GLN A 217 -17.56 -7.17 -13.95
CA GLN A 217 -18.55 -6.20 -13.48
C GLN A 217 -18.13 -5.53 -12.18
N GLU A 218 -17.60 -6.29 -11.22
CA GLU A 218 -17.06 -5.73 -9.97
C GLU A 218 -15.82 -4.88 -10.23
N VAL A 219 -14.97 -5.30 -11.17
CA VAL A 219 -13.82 -4.49 -11.60
C VAL A 219 -14.26 -3.19 -12.25
N ALA A 220 -15.29 -3.20 -13.10
CA ALA A 220 -15.83 -1.97 -13.68
C ALA A 220 -16.37 -1.02 -12.59
N ALA A 221 -17.07 -1.55 -11.58
CA ALA A 221 -17.52 -0.75 -10.43
C ALA A 221 -16.34 -0.15 -9.65
N MET A 222 -15.24 -0.89 -9.47
CA MET A 222 -14.02 -0.36 -8.85
C MET A 222 -13.38 0.75 -9.70
N VAL A 223 -13.39 0.63 -11.03
CA VAL A 223 -12.90 1.68 -11.93
C VAL A 223 -13.73 2.95 -11.75
N ASP A 224 -15.05 2.85 -11.69
CA ASP A 224 -15.93 4.00 -11.50
C ASP A 224 -15.73 4.65 -10.12
N ASP A 225 -15.61 3.84 -9.06
CA ASP A 225 -15.32 4.31 -7.70
C ASP A 225 -13.96 5.07 -7.66
N LEU A 226 -12.88 4.50 -8.24
CA LEU A 226 -11.57 5.15 -8.30
C LEU A 226 -11.58 6.43 -9.13
N ARG A 227 -12.27 6.44 -10.27
CA ARG A 227 -12.36 7.61 -11.14
C ARG A 227 -13.03 8.77 -10.43
N GLN A 228 -14.13 8.51 -9.73
CA GLN A 228 -14.79 9.54 -8.93
C GLN A 228 -13.86 10.06 -7.83
N TRP A 229 -13.10 9.19 -7.16
CA TRP A 229 -12.20 9.61 -6.10
C TRP A 229 -11.01 10.43 -6.59
N VAL A 230 -10.41 10.06 -7.72
CA VAL A 230 -9.37 10.89 -8.35
C VAL A 230 -9.93 12.27 -8.66
N ALA A 231 -11.17 12.37 -9.17
CA ALA A 231 -11.84 13.65 -9.38
C ALA A 231 -12.04 14.42 -8.06
N ASP A 232 -12.57 13.78 -7.01
CA ASP A 232 -12.78 14.41 -5.70
C ASP A 232 -11.47 14.93 -5.07
N LEU A 233 -10.36 14.20 -5.22
CA LEU A 233 -9.05 14.64 -4.74
C LEU A 233 -8.55 15.88 -5.49
N ARG A 234 -8.79 15.96 -6.80
CA ARG A 234 -8.41 17.12 -7.62
C ARG A 234 -9.16 18.40 -7.24
N GLU A 235 -10.33 18.28 -6.61
CA GLU A 235 -11.11 19.43 -6.12
C GLU A 235 -10.67 19.93 -4.73
N ILE A 236 -9.75 19.25 -4.05
CA ILE A 236 -9.25 19.71 -2.74
C ILE A 236 -8.44 21.00 -2.92
N PRO A 237 -8.85 22.13 -2.30
CA PRO A 237 -8.15 23.38 -2.46
C PRO A 237 -6.79 23.33 -1.75
N LYS A 238 -5.76 23.87 -2.42
CA LYS A 238 -4.42 23.98 -1.84
C LYS A 238 -4.36 25.13 -0.83
N ALA A 239 -4.46 24.81 0.47
CA ALA A 239 -4.52 25.79 1.56
C ALA A 239 -3.29 25.82 2.49
N VAL A 240 -2.34 24.89 2.34
CA VAL A 240 -1.33 24.64 3.40
C VAL A 240 -0.08 25.51 3.33
N ASN A 241 0.35 25.92 2.14
CA ASN A 241 1.49 26.81 1.94
C ASN A 241 1.37 27.50 0.55
N PRO A 242 1.24 28.83 0.47
CA PRO A 242 1.12 29.53 -0.81
C PRO A 242 2.44 29.60 -1.60
N ASP A 243 3.59 29.49 -0.94
CA ASP A 243 4.92 29.71 -1.54
C ASP A 243 5.38 28.53 -2.41
N PHE A 244 4.85 27.33 -2.17
CA PHE A 244 5.26 26.11 -2.85
C PHE A 244 4.10 25.47 -3.59
N ALA A 245 4.10 25.46 -4.92
CA ALA A 245 3.06 24.76 -5.69
C ALA A 245 3.04 23.25 -5.41
N ILE A 246 4.21 22.63 -5.22
CA ILE A 246 4.35 21.19 -5.00
C ILE A 246 4.92 20.94 -3.60
N CYS A 247 4.14 20.28 -2.76
CA CYS A 247 4.47 20.02 -1.37
C CYS A 247 3.59 18.88 -0.81
N ASN A 248 3.98 18.29 0.32
CA ASN A 248 3.14 17.31 1.01
C ASN A 248 1.89 17.96 1.62
N ALA A 249 1.01 17.13 2.18
CA ALA A 249 -0.24 17.53 2.83
C ALA A 249 -0.14 18.57 3.97
N VAL A 250 1.07 18.91 4.45
CA VAL A 250 1.31 19.93 5.49
C VAL A 250 2.23 21.07 5.01
N GLY A 251 2.46 21.18 3.70
CA GLY A 251 3.24 22.27 3.11
C GLY A 251 4.76 22.10 3.18
N LYS A 252 5.24 20.88 3.44
CA LYS A 252 6.68 20.53 3.52
C LYS A 252 7.09 19.63 2.34
N ALA A 253 8.32 19.11 2.38
CA ALA A 253 8.84 18.20 1.37
C ALA A 253 7.99 16.94 1.22
N CYS A 254 7.81 16.50 -0.01
CA CYS A 254 7.05 15.32 -0.41
C CYS A 254 7.85 14.04 -0.11
N LEU A 255 7.30 13.13 0.69
CA LEU A 255 7.86 11.77 0.81
C LEU A 255 7.54 11.01 -0.48
N ASP A 256 8.54 10.38 -1.10
CA ASP A 256 8.33 9.57 -2.29
C ASP A 256 9.31 8.40 -2.41
N TYR A 257 8.78 7.18 -2.31
CA TYR A 257 9.55 5.94 -2.40
C TYR A 257 10.20 5.65 -3.75
N ARG A 258 9.88 6.42 -4.80
CA ARG A 258 10.53 6.32 -6.11
C ARG A 258 11.91 6.95 -6.10
N VAL A 259 12.11 8.03 -5.34
CA VAL A 259 13.34 8.84 -5.43
C VAL A 259 14.44 8.35 -4.47
N GLY A 260 14.33 7.08 -4.03
CA GLY A 260 15.19 6.42 -3.05
C GLY A 260 16.63 6.95 -2.97
N GLY A 261 16.99 7.46 -1.80
CA GLY A 261 18.27 8.11 -1.51
C GLY A 261 18.46 8.31 0.01
N ASN A 262 19.45 9.11 0.43
CA ASN A 262 19.68 9.39 1.85
C ASN A 262 18.52 10.17 2.51
N ASP A 263 17.73 10.89 1.72
CA ASP A 263 16.47 11.52 2.11
C ASP A 263 15.40 11.15 1.08
N ASP A 264 14.41 10.33 1.46
CA ASP A 264 13.26 9.94 0.61
C ASP A 264 12.30 11.11 0.29
N HIS A 265 12.79 12.35 0.34
CA HIS A 265 11.99 13.57 0.25
C HIS A 265 12.35 14.39 -0.98
N ILE A 266 11.33 14.91 -1.67
CA ILE A 266 11.45 15.79 -2.83
C ILE A 266 10.84 17.14 -2.48
N GLY A 267 11.55 18.22 -2.80
CA GLY A 267 11.05 19.58 -2.57
C GLY A 267 11.03 19.98 -1.09
N PRO A 268 10.09 20.85 -0.66
CA PRO A 268 8.96 21.39 -1.43
C PRO A 268 9.44 22.29 -2.57
N CYS A 269 8.64 22.42 -3.63
CA CYS A 269 9.02 23.12 -4.85
C CYS A 269 8.08 24.30 -5.12
N VAL A 270 8.65 25.45 -5.49
CA VAL A 270 7.90 26.68 -5.81
C VAL A 270 6.95 26.45 -6.98
N ASN A 271 7.39 25.70 -7.99
CA ASN A 271 6.65 25.40 -9.21
C ASN A 271 7.03 24.02 -9.75
N GLU A 272 6.37 23.61 -10.85
CA GLU A 272 6.63 22.33 -11.51
C GLU A 272 8.04 22.26 -12.11
N GLU A 273 8.60 23.36 -12.59
CA GLU A 273 9.97 23.36 -13.12
C GLU A 273 11.00 22.99 -12.04
N GLY A 274 10.88 23.55 -10.85
CA GLY A 274 11.73 23.19 -9.71
C GLY A 274 11.57 21.72 -9.28
N PHE A 275 10.35 21.18 -9.40
CA PHE A 275 10.09 19.75 -9.17
C PHE A 275 10.75 18.86 -10.23
N ASN A 276 10.61 19.22 -11.51
CA ASN A 276 11.24 18.51 -12.62
C ASN A 276 12.77 18.53 -12.52
N GLN A 277 13.35 19.63 -12.04
CA GLN A 277 14.78 19.73 -11.76
C GLN A 277 15.21 18.79 -10.63
N ALA A 278 14.42 18.70 -9.54
CA ALA A 278 14.68 17.80 -8.44
C ALA A 278 14.60 16.31 -8.84
N LEU A 279 13.75 15.97 -9.80
CA LEU A 279 13.62 14.61 -10.36
C LEU A 279 14.64 14.27 -11.44
N ARG A 280 15.43 15.26 -11.90
CA ARG A 280 16.21 15.12 -13.13
C ARG A 280 17.34 14.10 -12.96
N ILE A 281 17.17 12.95 -13.61
CA ILE A 281 18.23 11.96 -13.79
C ILE A 281 18.51 11.83 -15.29
N GLY A 282 19.71 12.22 -15.71
CA GLY A 282 20.13 12.15 -17.11
C GLY A 282 19.40 13.12 -18.04
N LYS A 283 18.88 12.61 -19.16
CA LYS A 283 18.28 13.40 -20.26
C LYS A 283 16.75 13.49 -20.22
N PHE A 284 16.11 12.83 -19.26
CA PHE A 284 14.66 12.79 -19.15
C PHE A 284 14.16 14.09 -18.52
N VAL A 285 13.26 14.78 -19.20
CA VAL A 285 12.72 16.08 -18.78
C VAL A 285 11.22 16.08 -19.06
N HIS A 286 10.43 16.37 -18.04
CA HIS A 286 8.99 16.58 -18.18
C HIS A 286 8.70 18.00 -18.67
N ARG A 287 7.58 18.16 -19.37
CA ARG A 287 6.95 19.48 -19.52
C ARG A 287 6.52 20.02 -18.16
N SER A 288 6.33 21.33 -18.07
CA SER A 288 6.07 22.04 -16.81
C SER A 288 4.80 22.90 -16.84
N ASP A 289 3.84 22.52 -17.68
CA ASP A 289 2.56 23.20 -17.90
C ASP A 289 1.37 22.40 -17.34
N HIS A 290 1.63 21.42 -16.48
CA HIS A 290 0.59 20.61 -15.88
C HIS A 290 -0.16 21.38 -14.79
N LYS A 291 -1.42 21.01 -14.60
CA LYS A 291 -2.16 21.41 -13.41
C LYS A 291 -1.60 20.69 -12.20
N ILE A 292 -1.60 21.38 -11.07
CA ILE A 292 -1.19 20.82 -9.78
C ILE A 292 -2.43 20.48 -8.96
N PHE A 293 -2.53 19.21 -8.55
CA PHE A 293 -3.67 18.70 -7.78
C PHE A 293 -3.20 17.96 -6.54
N PHE A 294 -4.11 17.82 -5.57
CA PHE A 294 -3.86 16.92 -4.45
C PHE A 294 -3.96 15.47 -4.94
N THR A 295 -2.96 14.66 -4.64
CA THR A 295 -2.84 13.27 -5.09
C THR A 295 -2.48 12.36 -3.91
N HIS A 296 -2.77 11.07 -4.04
CA HIS A 296 -2.42 10.07 -3.02
C HIS A 296 -0.92 9.74 -3.05
N GLY A 297 -0.30 9.71 -4.24
CA GLY A 297 1.14 9.50 -4.42
C GLY A 297 1.61 8.05 -4.23
N ASP A 298 0.71 7.13 -3.86
CA ASP A 298 0.96 5.69 -3.76
C ASP A 298 -0.33 4.85 -3.91
N LEU A 299 -1.21 5.20 -4.86
CA LEU A 299 -2.49 4.52 -5.07
C LEU A 299 -2.32 3.17 -5.78
N ASN A 300 -1.78 2.22 -5.04
CA ASN A 300 -1.50 0.87 -5.49
C ASN A 300 -2.55 -0.11 -4.90
N PRO A 301 -2.62 -1.37 -5.37
CA PRO A 301 -3.69 -2.27 -4.96
C PRO A 301 -3.52 -2.81 -3.52
N ARG A 302 -2.38 -2.60 -2.85
CA ARG A 302 -2.23 -2.90 -1.41
C ARG A 302 -2.87 -1.82 -0.54
N ASN A 303 -3.04 -0.62 -1.07
CA ASN A 303 -3.56 0.55 -0.36
C ASN A 303 -5.06 0.80 -0.61
N VAL A 304 -5.67 0.05 -1.54
CA VAL A 304 -7.10 0.10 -1.83
C VAL A 304 -7.81 -1.08 -1.15
N LEU A 305 -8.77 -0.78 -0.27
CA LEU A 305 -9.55 -1.77 0.46
C LEU A 305 -10.88 -2.03 -0.24
N VAL A 306 -11.24 -3.30 -0.39
CA VAL A 306 -12.43 -3.75 -1.11
C VAL A 306 -13.26 -4.72 -0.27
N LYS A 307 -14.56 -4.70 -0.48
CA LYS A 307 -15.52 -5.66 0.10
C LYS A 307 -16.70 -5.78 -0.87
N ASN A 308 -17.08 -7.00 -1.22
CA ASN A 308 -18.20 -7.28 -2.12
C ASN A 308 -18.13 -6.50 -3.44
N GLY A 309 -16.93 -6.47 -4.07
CA GLY A 309 -16.72 -5.80 -5.36
C GLY A 309 -16.76 -4.28 -5.34
N ARG A 310 -16.84 -3.65 -4.16
CA ARG A 310 -16.84 -2.19 -4.00
C ARG A 310 -15.66 -1.74 -3.16
N ILE A 311 -15.17 -0.54 -3.44
CA ILE A 311 -14.08 0.02 -2.66
C ILE A 311 -14.63 0.58 -1.35
N THR A 312 -14.07 0.11 -0.24
CA THR A 312 -14.49 0.49 1.12
C THR A 312 -13.57 1.49 1.77
N GLY A 313 -12.37 1.72 1.21
CA GLY A 313 -11.55 2.87 1.53
C GLY A 313 -10.11 2.80 1.04
N ILE A 314 -9.38 3.90 1.24
CA ILE A 314 -7.97 4.04 0.89
C ILE A 314 -7.15 4.26 2.16
N VAL A 315 -6.00 3.59 2.23
CA VAL A 315 -5.04 3.72 3.34
C VAL A 315 -3.66 4.11 2.81
N ASP A 316 -2.77 4.49 3.73
CA ASP A 316 -1.35 4.78 3.44
C ASP A 316 -1.09 6.11 2.70
N TRP A 317 -1.59 7.19 3.29
CA TRP A 317 -1.56 8.55 2.76
C TRP A 317 -0.25 9.31 3.04
N GLU A 318 0.86 8.63 3.36
CA GLU A 318 2.10 9.32 3.75
C GLU A 318 2.85 9.99 2.59
N ASN A 319 2.59 9.53 1.35
CA ASN A 319 3.10 10.15 0.12
C ASN A 319 2.12 11.18 -0.47
N ALA A 320 1.01 11.46 0.21
CA ALA A 320 -0.01 12.35 -0.32
C ALA A 320 0.45 13.82 -0.27
N GLY A 321 0.09 14.56 -1.31
CA GLY A 321 0.57 15.92 -1.50
C GLY A 321 0.03 16.54 -2.78
N TRP A 322 0.48 17.75 -3.06
CA TRP A 322 0.19 18.46 -4.29
C TRP A 322 1.27 18.15 -5.33
N TYR A 323 0.86 17.55 -6.45
CA TYR A 323 1.75 17.13 -7.53
C TYR A 323 1.14 17.46 -8.90
N PRO A 324 1.94 17.44 -9.99
CA PRO A 324 1.42 17.48 -11.35
C PRO A 324 0.35 16.41 -11.61
N GLU A 325 -0.65 16.72 -12.43
CA GLU A 325 -1.81 15.85 -12.68
C GLU A 325 -1.47 14.44 -13.21
N TYR A 326 -0.33 14.29 -13.90
CA TYR A 326 0.17 13.01 -14.40
C TYR A 326 0.75 12.12 -13.29
N TRP A 327 1.11 12.70 -12.14
CA TRP A 327 1.90 12.03 -11.10
C TRP A 327 1.18 10.81 -10.53
N GLU A 328 -0.12 10.92 -10.26
CA GLU A 328 -0.90 9.80 -9.72
C GLU A 328 -0.91 8.61 -10.71
N TYR A 329 -1.10 8.90 -12.00
CA TYR A 329 -1.11 7.88 -13.05
C TYR A 329 0.24 7.17 -13.14
N THR A 330 1.34 7.92 -13.24
CA THR A 330 2.67 7.30 -13.40
C THR A 330 3.13 6.56 -12.14
N LYS A 331 2.79 7.06 -10.95
CA LYS A 331 3.05 6.37 -9.67
C LYS A 331 2.27 5.06 -9.54
N CYS A 332 1.03 5.00 -10.02
CA CYS A 332 0.26 3.76 -10.08
C CYS A 332 0.97 2.69 -10.93
N HIS A 333 1.57 3.09 -12.06
CA HIS A 333 2.39 2.18 -12.88
C HIS A 333 3.71 1.78 -12.18
N PHE A 334 4.38 2.71 -11.49
CA PHE A 334 5.62 2.45 -10.78
C PHE A 334 5.47 1.35 -9.72
N ALA A 335 4.42 1.47 -8.89
CA ALA A 335 4.19 0.58 -7.74
C ALA A 335 4.02 -0.90 -8.12
N ILE A 336 3.63 -1.17 -9.37
CA ILE A 336 3.39 -2.51 -9.88
C ILE A 336 4.20 -2.83 -11.15
N ARG A 337 5.32 -2.11 -11.38
CA ARG A 337 6.19 -2.29 -12.56
C ARG A 337 6.68 -3.73 -12.76
N HIS A 338 6.61 -4.57 -11.72
CA HIS A 338 6.98 -5.99 -11.75
C HIS A 338 5.80 -6.99 -11.62
N GLY A 339 4.53 -6.58 -11.73
CA GLY A 339 3.38 -7.51 -11.63
C GLY A 339 1.97 -6.88 -11.73
N LEU A 340 0.91 -7.69 -11.82
CA LEU A 340 -0.53 -7.29 -11.85
C LEU A 340 -1.06 -6.57 -13.13
N PRO A 341 -1.22 -7.27 -14.27
CA PRO A 341 -1.86 -6.73 -15.48
C PRO A 341 -3.23 -6.11 -15.23
N ARG A 342 -4.04 -6.79 -14.42
CA ARG A 342 -5.44 -6.40 -14.21
C ARG A 342 -5.54 -5.06 -13.50
N TRP A 343 -4.59 -4.74 -12.62
CA TRP A 343 -4.50 -3.42 -11.99
C TRP A 343 -4.07 -2.35 -12.99
N ILE A 344 -3.10 -2.64 -13.88
CA ILE A 344 -2.75 -1.71 -14.96
C ILE A 344 -3.98 -1.36 -15.81
N GLY A 345 -4.77 -2.37 -16.22
CA GLY A 345 -5.98 -2.13 -16.99
C GLY A 345 -7.03 -1.30 -16.25
N ILE A 346 -7.14 -1.45 -14.92
CA ILE A 346 -7.99 -0.57 -14.09
C ILE A 346 -7.49 0.87 -14.13
N ILE A 347 -6.19 1.09 -13.94
CA ILE A 347 -5.60 2.43 -13.96
C ILE A 347 -5.73 3.08 -15.35
N GLU A 348 -5.46 2.35 -16.42
CA GLU A 348 -5.67 2.82 -17.79
C GLU A 348 -7.14 3.20 -18.04
N ALA A 349 -8.10 2.46 -17.48
CA ALA A 349 -9.52 2.79 -17.57
C ALA A 349 -9.92 3.99 -16.69
N VAL A 350 -9.28 4.19 -15.54
CA VAL A 350 -9.53 5.34 -14.65
C VAL A 350 -9.12 6.66 -15.32
N PHE A 351 -7.97 6.66 -16.00
CA PHE A 351 -7.38 7.83 -16.65
C PHE A 351 -7.61 7.85 -18.18
N ASP A 352 -8.66 7.19 -18.67
CA ASP A 352 -8.95 6.98 -20.09
C ASP A 352 -9.22 8.27 -20.87
N LYS A 353 -9.59 9.34 -20.17
CA LYS A 353 -9.86 10.67 -20.73
C LYS A 353 -8.62 11.56 -20.78
N GLU A 354 -7.53 11.14 -20.16
CA GLU A 354 -6.28 11.89 -20.10
C GLU A 354 -5.19 11.23 -20.94
N ASN A 355 -4.25 12.02 -21.44
CA ASN A 355 -3.13 11.52 -22.22
C ASN A 355 -1.82 11.79 -21.49
N TYR A 356 -1.38 10.81 -20.70
CA TYR A 356 -0.11 10.83 -19.96
C TYR A 356 0.90 9.80 -20.50
N ALA A 357 0.76 9.39 -21.76
CA ALA A 357 1.60 8.35 -22.35
C ALA A 357 3.07 8.78 -22.43
N GLU A 358 3.32 10.06 -22.74
CA GLU A 358 4.67 10.61 -22.82
C GLU A 358 5.30 10.76 -21.44
N GLU A 359 4.54 11.27 -20.46
CA GLU A 359 4.97 11.37 -19.07
C GLU A 359 5.32 9.99 -18.50
N LEU A 360 4.48 8.97 -18.78
CA LEU A 360 4.78 7.59 -18.39
C LEU A 360 6.03 7.03 -19.09
N ARG A 361 6.27 7.39 -20.35
CA ARG A 361 7.47 6.99 -21.09
C ARG A 361 8.73 7.60 -20.46
N ILE A 362 8.68 8.89 -20.11
CA ILE A 362 9.76 9.62 -19.43
C ILE A 362 10.01 9.00 -18.05
N GLU A 363 8.95 8.75 -17.29
CA GLU A 363 9.00 8.13 -15.97
C GLU A 363 9.63 6.74 -16.00
N ARG A 364 9.22 5.87 -16.92
CA ARG A 364 9.84 4.54 -17.09
C ARG A 364 11.34 4.65 -17.38
N GLY A 365 11.74 5.60 -18.22
CA GLY A 365 13.15 5.93 -18.41
C GLY A 365 13.82 6.26 -17.08
N LEU A 366 13.29 7.22 -16.33
CA LEU A 366 13.84 7.60 -15.02
C LEU A 366 13.94 6.43 -14.03
N TRP A 367 13.00 5.47 -14.05
CA TRP A 367 13.03 4.29 -13.19
C TRP A 367 14.14 3.29 -13.55
N ASP A 368 14.47 3.16 -14.83
CA ASP A 368 15.51 2.24 -15.30
C ASP A 368 16.94 2.81 -15.08
N PHE A 369 17.09 4.14 -15.11
CA PHE A 369 18.39 4.82 -14.92
C PHE A 369 18.71 5.13 -13.45
N GLY A 370 17.68 5.35 -12.63
CA GLY A 370 17.85 5.43 -11.18
C GLY A 370 17.92 4.01 -10.62
N VAL A 371 19.09 3.58 -10.17
CA VAL A 371 19.20 2.32 -9.42
C VAL A 371 18.53 2.56 -8.05
N PHE A 372 17.22 2.28 -7.97
CA PHE A 372 16.39 2.37 -6.77
C PHE A 372 16.06 1.00 -6.19
#